data_AF-A0A2M7NPN8-F1
#
_entry.id   AF-A0A2M7NPN8-F1
#
_cell.length_a   1.000
_cell.length_b   1.000
_cell.length_c   1.000
_cell.angle_alpha   90.00
_cell.angle_beta   90.00
_cell.angle_gamma   90.00
#
_symmetry.space_group_name_H-M   'P 1'
#
loop_
_entity.id
_entity.type
_entity.pdbx_description
1 polymer ?
#
loop_
_entity_poly.entity_id
_entity_poly.type
_entity_poly.pdbx_seq_one_letter_code
_entity_poly.pdbx_strand_id
1 'polypeptide(L)'
;MGILDKLFGKKKVENKNDTETVELKKGDKFVSADDNIGYKISRDLTEQQKERIEKSTILLRTGQLYMHYWTDNLICTDKNDQEWRNKVMFFWKAEEPFPKKSLPPIFETFKVKHFLFEGDTSNISVQVGQAMPWFGMPGLGEKHVCEINGEKVTIPELNKLGKVNYIEQIDLTNDNLEILTDKENYFFLIDERLTPFKNGNFYLNEKSIPIILAYSVGGIHIIRKTELE
;
A
#
# COMPACT_ATOMS: atom_id res chain seq x y z
N MET A 1 -25.99 -27.04 26.36
CA MET A 1 -24.70 -27.73 26.16
C MET A 1 -24.88 -28.72 25.03
N GLY A 2 -24.53 -28.30 23.81
CA GLY A 2 -24.85 -29.00 22.58
C GLY A 2 -23.60 -29.49 21.88
N ILE A 3 -23.75 -30.59 21.14
CA ILE A 3 -22.72 -31.47 20.58
C ILE A 3 -21.89 -30.81 19.44
N LEU A 4 -22.04 -29.50 19.21
CA LEU A 4 -21.29 -28.74 18.20
C LEU A 4 -19.99 -28.10 18.74
N ASP A 5 -19.79 -28.05 20.06
CA ASP A 5 -18.58 -27.49 20.70
C ASP A 5 -17.31 -28.36 20.53
N LYS A 6 -17.42 -29.53 19.86
CA LYS A 6 -16.29 -30.47 19.63
C LYS A 6 -15.67 -30.44 18.24
N LEU A 7 -16.20 -29.64 17.29
CA LEU A 7 -15.68 -29.55 15.92
C LEU A 7 -14.89 -28.27 15.61
N PHE A 8 -14.93 -27.27 16.49
CA PHE A 8 -14.15 -26.06 16.36
C PHE A 8 -13.18 -25.93 17.53
N GLY A 9 -12.17 -26.81 17.52
CA GLY A 9 -10.98 -26.63 18.34
C GLY A 9 -10.37 -25.27 18.02
N LYS A 10 -10.25 -24.43 19.05
CA LYS A 10 -9.53 -23.15 19.05
C LYS A 10 -8.19 -23.30 18.33
N LYS A 11 -8.12 -22.91 17.05
CA LYS A 11 -6.85 -22.57 16.43
C LYS A 11 -6.42 -21.26 17.06
N LYS A 12 -5.39 -21.32 17.92
CA LYS A 12 -4.53 -20.17 18.15
C LYS A 12 -4.09 -19.71 16.77
N VAL A 13 -4.48 -18.50 16.39
CA VAL A 13 -3.89 -17.81 15.24
C VAL A 13 -2.46 -17.51 15.67
N GLU A 14 -1.54 -18.39 15.31
CA GLU A 14 -0.14 -18.03 15.20
C GLU A 14 -0.08 -17.03 14.05
N ASN A 15 0.07 -15.74 14.39
CA ASN A 15 0.58 -14.75 13.46
C ASN A 15 1.99 -15.17 13.06
N LYS A 16 2.10 -16.04 12.05
CA LYS A 16 3.31 -16.12 11.25
C LYS A 16 3.37 -14.82 10.46
N ASN A 17 4.12 -13.87 11.01
CA ASN A 17 4.80 -12.91 10.16
C ASN A 17 5.73 -13.74 9.28
N ASP A 18 5.24 -14.11 8.09
CA ASP A 18 6.09 -14.59 7.00
C ASP A 18 7.01 -13.42 6.62
N THR A 19 8.07 -13.26 7.41
CA THR A 19 9.21 -12.43 7.05
C THR A 19 9.88 -13.19 5.94
N GLU A 20 9.64 -12.77 4.69
CA GLU A 20 10.40 -13.26 3.55
C GLU A 20 11.89 -13.04 3.84
N THR A 21 12.58 -14.14 4.15
CA THR A 21 14.01 -14.14 4.38
C THR A 21 14.67 -14.01 3.00
N VAL A 22 15.06 -12.78 2.66
CA VAL A 22 15.78 -12.51 1.42
C VAL A 22 17.23 -12.92 1.62
N GLU A 23 17.71 -13.84 0.79
CA GLU A 23 19.14 -14.18 0.73
C GLU A 23 19.91 -12.95 0.24
N LEU A 24 20.79 -12.42 1.10
CA LEU A 24 21.61 -11.26 0.77
C LEU A 24 22.62 -11.64 -0.32
N LYS A 25 22.62 -10.88 -1.42
CA LYS A 25 23.60 -11.07 -2.49
C LYS A 25 24.88 -10.34 -2.17
N LYS A 26 26.01 -10.82 -2.70
CA LYS A 26 27.30 -10.13 -2.58
C LYS A 26 27.18 -8.69 -3.09
N GLY A 27 27.43 -7.72 -2.21
CA GLY A 27 27.33 -6.29 -2.50
C GLY A 27 26.08 -5.61 -1.93
N ASP A 28 25.10 -6.36 -1.42
CA ASP A 28 23.96 -5.78 -0.72
C ASP A 28 24.42 -5.09 0.57
N LYS A 29 23.90 -3.87 0.80
CA LYS A 29 24.06 -3.15 2.06
C LYS A 29 22.87 -3.45 2.95
N PHE A 30 23.12 -3.56 4.25
CA PHE A 30 22.07 -3.79 5.24
C PHE A 30 22.37 -3.05 6.54
N VAL A 31 21.33 -2.83 7.32
CA VAL A 31 21.44 -2.37 8.70
C VAL A 31 21.07 -3.52 9.63
N SER A 32 21.94 -3.83 10.59
CA SER A 32 21.60 -4.78 11.66
C SER A 32 20.65 -4.10 12.65
N ALA A 33 19.50 -4.71 12.88
CA ALA A 33 18.60 -4.35 13.95
C ALA A 33 18.78 -5.26 15.17
N ASP A 34 19.38 -6.44 14.99
CA ASP A 34 19.80 -7.35 16.05
C ASP A 34 20.84 -8.36 15.54
N ASP A 35 21.32 -9.26 16.41
CA ASP A 35 22.32 -10.30 16.08
C ASP A 35 21.90 -11.19 14.91
N ASN A 36 20.58 -11.42 14.74
CA ASN A 36 20.03 -12.28 13.70
C ASN A 36 19.05 -11.58 12.75
N ILE A 37 18.87 -10.25 12.88
CA ILE A 37 17.89 -9.49 12.09
C ILE A 37 18.60 -8.34 11.40
N GLY A 38 18.55 -8.35 10.06
CA GLY A 38 19.05 -7.28 9.22
C GLY A 38 17.99 -6.81 8.24
N TYR A 39 18.00 -5.52 7.93
CA TYR A 39 17.13 -4.91 6.91
C TYR A 39 17.99 -4.47 5.74
N LYS A 40 17.62 -4.91 4.54
CA LYS A 40 18.30 -4.51 3.31
C LYS A 40 18.08 -3.01 3.07
N ILE A 41 19.15 -2.30 2.73
CA ILE A 41 19.06 -0.95 2.21
C ILE A 41 18.64 -1.06 0.74
N SER A 42 17.43 -0.60 0.44
CA SER A 42 16.85 -0.62 -0.90
C SER A 42 17.11 0.65 -1.69
N ARG A 43 17.44 1.76 -1.00
CA ARG A 43 17.75 3.06 -1.61
C ARG A 43 19.09 3.58 -1.09
N ASP A 44 20.07 3.63 -1.98
CA ASP A 44 21.35 4.26 -1.70
C ASP A 44 21.21 5.79 -1.84
N LEU A 45 21.51 6.52 -0.77
CA LEU A 45 21.36 7.97 -0.71
C LEU A 45 22.70 8.68 -0.76
N THR A 46 22.76 9.76 -1.53
CA THR A 46 23.86 10.74 -1.49
C THR A 46 23.82 11.53 -0.18
N GLU A 47 24.96 12.11 0.23
CA GLU A 47 24.99 12.99 1.41
C GLU A 47 24.03 14.18 1.28
N GLN A 48 23.88 14.71 0.06
CA GLN A 48 22.93 15.79 -0.22
C GLN A 48 21.47 15.35 -0.01
N GLN A 49 21.10 14.14 -0.47
CA GLN A 49 19.77 13.58 -0.24
C GLN A 49 19.50 13.37 1.25
N LYS A 50 20.46 12.82 1.99
CA LYS A 50 20.37 12.62 3.45
C LYS A 50 20.09 13.93 4.17
N GLU A 51 20.89 14.96 3.90
CA GLU A 51 20.73 16.29 4.48
C GLU A 51 19.35 16.89 4.17
N ARG A 52 18.88 16.74 2.93
CA ARG A 52 17.58 17.27 2.50
C ARG A 52 16.41 16.51 3.11
N ILE A 53 16.52 15.21 3.31
CA ILE A 53 15.49 14.41 4.00
C ILE A 53 15.38 14.85 5.46
N GLU A 54 16.50 15.06 6.17
CA GLU A 54 16.47 15.52 7.57
C GLU A 54 15.87 16.92 7.72
N LYS A 55 16.13 17.80 6.76
CA LYS A 55 15.59 19.18 6.74
C LYS A 55 14.23 19.28 6.04
N SER A 56 13.67 18.14 5.63
CA SER A 56 12.41 18.09 4.90
C SER A 56 11.29 18.71 5.72
N THR A 57 10.35 19.36 5.03
CA THR A 57 9.19 19.98 5.67
C THR A 57 7.85 19.42 5.20
N ILE A 58 7.87 18.49 4.22
CA ILE A 58 6.66 17.77 3.82
C ILE A 58 6.16 16.88 4.96
N LEU A 59 4.85 16.68 4.99
CA LEU A 59 4.19 16.03 6.12
C LEU A 59 4.43 14.51 6.12
N LEU A 60 4.47 13.93 7.30
CA LEU A 60 4.36 12.49 7.50
C LEU A 60 2.89 12.09 7.59
N ARG A 61 2.50 11.03 6.87
CA ARG A 61 1.17 10.46 6.90
C ARG A 61 1.26 8.94 7.09
N THR A 62 0.41 8.40 7.94
CA THR A 62 0.10 6.96 8.00
C THR A 62 -1.11 6.68 7.11
N GLY A 63 -1.19 5.47 6.57
CA GLY A 63 -2.33 5.05 5.78
C GLY A 63 -2.04 3.81 4.93
N GLN A 64 -3.07 2.98 4.74
CA GLN A 64 -2.97 1.84 3.84
C GLN A 64 -3.03 2.32 2.38
N LEU A 65 -1.99 2.00 1.62
CA LEU A 65 -1.97 2.20 0.17
C LEU A 65 -2.86 1.17 -0.52
N TYR A 66 -3.79 1.65 -1.33
CA TYR A 66 -4.66 0.80 -2.15
C TYR A 66 -4.39 0.98 -3.63
N MET A 67 -4.79 -0.02 -4.42
CA MET A 67 -4.62 -0.05 -5.86
C MET A 67 -5.90 -0.44 -6.60
N HIS A 68 -6.10 0.30 -7.68
CA HIS A 68 -6.96 0.13 -8.85
C HIS A 68 -6.39 -0.42 -10.14
N TYR A 69 -7.06 -1.26 -10.93
CA TYR A 69 -6.68 -1.38 -12.35
C TYR A 69 -7.35 -0.28 -13.19
N TRP A 70 -6.72 0.13 -14.28
CA TRP A 70 -7.21 1.23 -15.10
C TRP A 70 -6.88 1.03 -16.57
N THR A 71 -7.80 1.50 -17.42
CA THR A 71 -7.62 1.59 -18.86
C THR A 71 -8.23 2.90 -19.34
N ASP A 72 -7.65 3.50 -20.37
CA ASP A 72 -8.19 4.73 -20.94
C ASP A 72 -9.59 4.47 -21.53
N ASN A 73 -10.47 5.48 -21.54
CA ASN A 73 -11.84 5.40 -22.06
C ASN A 73 -12.74 4.34 -21.38
N LEU A 74 -12.71 4.26 -20.04
CA LEU A 74 -13.61 3.41 -19.25
C LEU A 74 -15.08 3.85 -19.33
N ILE A 75 -15.79 3.37 -20.35
CA ILE A 75 -17.24 3.53 -20.49
C ILE A 75 -17.93 2.35 -19.81
N CYS A 76 -18.82 2.62 -18.85
CA CYS A 76 -19.67 1.59 -18.25
C CYS A 76 -20.85 1.30 -19.19
N THR A 77 -20.79 0.18 -19.90
CA THR A 77 -21.91 -0.31 -20.73
C THR A 77 -22.82 -1.26 -19.96
N ASP A 78 -22.26 -2.01 -18.99
CA ASP A 78 -22.98 -2.89 -18.07
C ASP A 78 -22.35 -2.83 -16.67
N LYS A 79 -23.13 -2.50 -15.65
CA LYS A 79 -22.67 -2.44 -14.25
C LYS A 79 -22.35 -3.81 -13.66
N ASN A 80 -22.84 -4.90 -14.27
CA ASN A 80 -22.58 -6.26 -13.81
C ASN A 80 -21.36 -6.91 -14.46
N ASP A 81 -20.76 -6.27 -15.47
CA ASP A 81 -19.54 -6.73 -16.13
C ASP A 81 -18.41 -6.86 -15.11
N GLN A 82 -17.92 -8.10 -14.94
CA GLN A 82 -16.88 -8.41 -13.99
C GLN A 82 -15.53 -7.77 -14.36
N GLU A 83 -15.22 -7.67 -15.65
CA GLU A 83 -13.97 -7.04 -16.10
C GLU A 83 -13.99 -5.55 -15.77
N TRP A 84 -15.08 -4.86 -16.11
CA TRP A 84 -15.25 -3.45 -15.78
C TRP A 84 -15.19 -3.21 -14.26
N ARG A 85 -15.90 -4.02 -13.47
CA ARG A 85 -15.88 -3.91 -12.00
C ARG A 85 -14.48 -4.15 -11.42
N ASN A 86 -13.72 -5.12 -11.94
CA ASN A 86 -12.34 -5.38 -11.51
C ASN A 86 -11.39 -4.24 -11.86
N LYS A 87 -11.73 -3.38 -12.84
CA LYS A 87 -10.98 -2.15 -13.13
C LYS A 87 -11.32 -1.07 -12.12
N VAL A 88 -12.58 -0.66 -11.99
CA VAL A 88 -12.91 0.61 -11.31
C VAL A 88 -13.59 0.51 -9.96
N MET A 89 -14.16 -0.65 -9.62
CA MET A 89 -14.97 -0.83 -8.41
C MET A 89 -14.26 -1.65 -7.35
N PHE A 90 -13.64 -2.76 -7.76
CA PHE A 90 -12.86 -3.59 -6.86
C PHE A 90 -11.44 -3.06 -6.75
N PHE A 91 -10.89 -3.12 -5.54
CA PHE A 91 -9.55 -2.67 -5.25
C PHE A 91 -8.86 -3.60 -4.26
N TRP A 92 -7.55 -3.43 -4.16
CA TRP A 92 -6.67 -4.29 -3.37
C TRP A 92 -5.70 -3.43 -2.58
N LYS A 93 -5.14 -3.96 -1.49
CA LYS A 93 -3.94 -3.37 -0.91
C LYS A 93 -2.83 -3.39 -1.98
N ALA A 94 -2.03 -2.34 -2.05
CA ALA A 94 -1.02 -2.18 -3.11
C ALA A 94 0.02 -3.31 -3.12
N GLU A 95 0.37 -3.80 -1.93
CA GLU A 95 1.27 -4.94 -1.73
C GLU A 95 0.69 -6.31 -2.13
N GLU A 96 -0.61 -6.41 -2.40
CA GLU A 96 -1.25 -7.71 -2.66
C GLU A 96 -0.66 -8.31 -3.95
N PRO A 97 -0.03 -9.50 -3.90
CA PRO A 97 0.55 -10.14 -5.07
C PRO A 97 -0.51 -10.46 -6.12
N PHE A 98 -0.17 -10.30 -7.40
CA PHE A 98 -1.09 -10.59 -8.51
C PHE A 98 -1.72 -12.00 -8.44
N PRO A 99 -0.97 -13.08 -8.16
CA PRO A 99 -1.55 -14.44 -8.05
C PRO A 99 -2.60 -14.58 -6.95
N LYS A 100 -2.58 -13.74 -5.92
CA LYS A 100 -3.59 -13.78 -4.86
C LYS A 100 -4.89 -13.06 -5.26
N LYS A 101 -4.86 -12.26 -6.32
CA LYS A 101 -6.04 -11.53 -6.84
C LYS A 101 -6.92 -12.42 -7.73
N SER A 102 -6.39 -13.53 -8.25
CA SER A 102 -7.08 -14.46 -9.18
C SER A 102 -7.76 -13.74 -10.36
N LEU A 103 -7.09 -12.74 -10.93
CA LEU A 103 -7.60 -11.98 -12.07
C LEU A 103 -7.11 -12.60 -13.39
N PRO A 104 -7.78 -12.36 -14.53
CA PRO A 104 -7.28 -12.81 -15.81
C PRO A 104 -5.88 -12.23 -16.07
N PRO A 105 -4.92 -12.98 -16.67
CA PRO A 105 -3.54 -12.51 -16.86
C PRO A 105 -3.40 -11.18 -17.62
N ILE A 106 -4.36 -10.83 -18.48
CA ILE A 106 -4.37 -9.54 -19.19
C ILE A 106 -4.34 -8.34 -18.23
N PHE A 107 -4.82 -8.48 -17.00
CA PHE A 107 -4.81 -7.40 -16.00
C PHE A 107 -3.39 -6.95 -15.61
N GLU A 108 -2.37 -7.79 -15.77
CA GLU A 108 -0.96 -7.39 -15.55
C GLU A 108 -0.50 -6.35 -16.59
N THR A 109 -1.20 -6.23 -17.72
CA THR A 109 -0.89 -5.25 -18.78
C THR A 109 -1.61 -3.91 -18.59
N PHE A 110 -2.60 -3.85 -17.69
CA PHE A 110 -3.35 -2.63 -17.45
C PHE A 110 -2.58 -1.66 -16.56
N LYS A 111 -2.90 -0.36 -16.70
CA LYS A 111 -2.36 0.65 -15.80
C LYS A 111 -2.84 0.36 -14.38
N VAL A 112 -2.00 0.68 -13.39
CA VAL A 112 -2.37 0.61 -11.97
C VAL A 112 -2.45 2.03 -11.43
N LYS A 113 -3.57 2.38 -10.79
CA LYS A 113 -3.74 3.65 -10.10
C LYS A 113 -3.71 3.39 -8.59
N HIS A 114 -2.86 4.12 -7.88
CA HIS A 114 -2.77 4.03 -6.43
C HIS A 114 -3.57 5.15 -5.77
N PHE A 115 -4.15 4.87 -4.61
CA PHE A 115 -4.93 5.86 -3.89
C PHE A 115 -4.86 5.65 -2.38
N LEU A 116 -5.19 6.72 -1.67
CA LEU A 116 -5.44 6.72 -0.22
C LEU A 116 -6.85 7.25 0.04
N PHE A 117 -7.47 6.77 1.11
CA PHE A 117 -8.64 7.43 1.67
C PHE A 117 -8.24 8.78 2.28
N GLU A 118 -9.05 9.80 2.03
CA GLU A 118 -8.82 11.17 2.51
C GLU A 118 -10.11 11.78 3.04
N GLY A 119 -9.97 12.70 4.00
CA GLY A 119 -11.08 13.44 4.59
C GLY A 119 -11.95 12.59 5.51
N ASP A 120 -13.21 12.98 5.65
CA ASP A 120 -14.19 12.24 6.44
C ASP A 120 -14.71 11.03 5.66
N THR A 121 -14.35 9.83 6.09
CA THR A 121 -14.79 8.56 5.49
C THR A 121 -15.85 7.83 6.32
N SER A 122 -16.46 8.49 7.31
CA SER A 122 -17.45 7.88 8.21
C SER A 122 -18.68 7.31 7.50
N ASN A 123 -19.01 7.84 6.32
CA ASN A 123 -20.15 7.39 5.50
C ASN A 123 -19.78 6.28 4.49
N ILE A 124 -18.53 5.83 4.48
CA ILE A 124 -18.05 4.78 3.57
C ILE A 124 -18.02 3.46 4.34
N SER A 125 -18.76 2.47 3.84
CA SER A 125 -18.62 1.09 4.27
C SER A 125 -17.67 0.37 3.33
N VAL A 126 -16.56 -0.17 3.86
CA VAL A 126 -15.66 -1.03 3.08
C VAL A 126 -16.06 -2.47 3.29
N GLN A 127 -16.50 -3.13 2.23
CA GLN A 127 -16.79 -4.55 2.21
C GLN A 127 -15.55 -5.31 1.74
N VAL A 128 -15.23 -6.40 2.43
CA VAL A 128 -14.06 -7.23 2.14
C VAL A 128 -14.53 -8.65 1.83
N GLY A 129 -14.10 -9.17 0.67
CA GLY A 129 -14.27 -10.57 0.29
C GLY A 129 -12.95 -11.21 -0.06
N GLN A 130 -12.89 -12.53 -0.08
CA GLN A 130 -11.69 -13.25 -0.52
C GLN A 130 -11.79 -13.64 -1.99
N ALA A 131 -10.70 -13.47 -2.74
CA ALA A 131 -10.59 -13.95 -4.10
C ALA A 131 -10.60 -15.48 -4.12
N MET A 132 -11.50 -16.09 -4.89
CA MET A 132 -11.49 -17.54 -5.07
C MET A 132 -10.33 -17.95 -6.00
N PRO A 133 -9.74 -19.16 -5.85
CA PRO A 133 -8.76 -19.67 -6.81
C PRO A 133 -9.36 -19.71 -8.22
N TRP A 134 -8.70 -19.09 -9.19
CA TRP A 134 -9.18 -19.02 -10.58
C TRP A 134 -8.03 -18.70 -11.55
N PHE A 135 -8.21 -18.90 -12.86
CA PHE A 135 -7.18 -18.67 -13.89
C PHE A 135 -5.81 -19.33 -13.60
N GLY A 136 -5.81 -20.49 -12.92
CA GLY A 136 -4.59 -21.19 -12.52
C GLY A 136 -3.85 -20.55 -11.34
N MET A 137 -4.44 -19.56 -10.68
CA MET A 137 -3.88 -18.82 -9.57
C MET A 137 -4.51 -19.23 -8.22
N PRO A 138 -3.75 -19.13 -7.11
CA PRO A 138 -4.20 -19.58 -5.79
C PRO A 138 -5.29 -18.71 -5.18
N GLY A 139 -5.39 -17.43 -5.53
CA GLY A 139 -6.35 -16.51 -4.92
C GLY A 139 -6.06 -16.21 -3.45
N LEU A 140 -7.12 -16.08 -2.66
CA LEU A 140 -7.13 -15.79 -1.22
C LEU A 140 -6.75 -14.36 -0.83
N GLY A 141 -6.44 -13.50 -1.80
CA GLY A 141 -6.24 -12.07 -1.56
C GLY A 141 -7.52 -11.37 -1.13
N GLU A 142 -7.38 -10.29 -0.37
CA GLU A 142 -8.50 -9.49 0.11
C GLU A 142 -8.98 -8.52 -0.98
N LYS A 143 -10.14 -8.82 -1.57
CA LYS A 143 -10.81 -7.97 -2.54
C LYS A 143 -11.76 -7.02 -1.82
N HIS A 144 -11.56 -5.73 -2.05
CA HIS A 144 -12.33 -4.68 -1.38
C HIS A 144 -13.33 -4.03 -2.36
N VAL A 145 -14.43 -3.53 -1.83
CA VAL A 145 -15.36 -2.63 -2.52
C VAL A 145 -15.92 -1.62 -1.52
N CYS A 146 -16.20 -0.40 -1.97
CA CYS A 146 -16.83 0.62 -1.15
C CYS A 146 -18.32 0.71 -1.41
N GLU A 147 -19.08 0.96 -0.34
CA GLU A 147 -20.49 1.27 -0.38
C GLU A 147 -20.78 2.59 0.34
N ILE A 148 -21.66 3.40 -0.22
CA ILE A 148 -22.23 4.59 0.42
C ILE A 148 -23.75 4.42 0.39
N ASN A 149 -24.40 4.51 1.55
CA ASN A 149 -25.85 4.31 1.70
C ASN A 149 -26.36 2.97 1.11
N GLY A 150 -25.54 1.91 1.21
CA GLY A 150 -25.86 0.56 0.71
C GLY A 150 -25.64 0.36 -0.79
N GLU A 151 -25.22 1.39 -1.53
CA GLU A 151 -24.91 1.31 -2.96
C GLU A 151 -23.41 1.23 -3.19
N LYS A 152 -22.97 0.35 -4.08
CA LYS A 152 -21.55 0.21 -4.45
C LYS A 152 -21.09 1.41 -5.26
N VAL A 153 -19.96 1.97 -4.86
CA VAL A 153 -19.36 3.16 -5.48
C VAL A 153 -17.99 2.82 -6.05
N THR A 154 -17.68 3.35 -7.22
CA THR A 154 -16.38 3.16 -7.86
C THR A 154 -15.32 4.09 -7.27
N ILE A 155 -14.04 3.73 -7.41
CA ILE A 155 -12.94 4.56 -6.92
C ILE A 155 -12.90 5.95 -7.60
N PRO A 156 -13.10 6.06 -8.93
CA PRO A 156 -13.25 7.37 -9.58
C PRO A 156 -14.38 8.24 -9.02
N GLU A 157 -15.52 7.64 -8.67
CA GLU A 157 -16.62 8.39 -8.04
C GLU A 157 -16.24 8.85 -6.63
N LEU A 158 -15.59 8.00 -5.83
CA LEU A 158 -15.05 8.41 -4.53
C LEU A 158 -14.04 9.55 -4.66
N ASN A 159 -13.22 9.55 -5.71
CA ASN A 159 -12.26 10.63 -5.96
C ASN A 159 -12.97 11.95 -6.28
N LYS A 160 -13.99 11.91 -7.15
CA LYS A 160 -14.84 13.09 -7.44
C LYS A 160 -15.56 13.64 -6.21
N LEU A 161 -15.87 12.77 -5.23
CA LEU A 161 -16.47 13.15 -3.96
C LEU A 161 -15.44 13.64 -2.91
N GLY A 162 -14.14 13.67 -3.26
CA GLY A 162 -13.06 14.07 -2.35
C GLY A 162 -12.80 13.09 -1.21
N LYS A 163 -13.21 11.81 -1.38
CA LYS A 163 -13.07 10.75 -0.37
C LYS A 163 -11.82 9.90 -0.53
N VAL A 164 -11.22 9.94 -1.72
CA VAL A 164 -9.93 9.32 -2.01
C VAL A 164 -9.10 10.26 -2.85
N ASN A 165 -7.79 10.21 -2.67
CA ASN A 165 -6.83 10.91 -3.50
C ASN A 165 -5.97 9.91 -4.27
N TYR A 166 -5.89 10.12 -5.58
CA TYR A 166 -4.93 9.39 -6.40
C TYR A 166 -3.53 9.90 -6.12
N ILE A 167 -2.58 8.96 -6.09
CA ILE A 167 -1.21 9.26 -5.72
C ILE A 167 -0.22 8.43 -6.52
N GLU A 168 1.01 8.93 -6.56
CA GLU A 168 2.15 8.25 -7.17
C GLU A 168 3.35 8.26 -6.23
N GLN A 169 4.09 7.16 -6.21
CA GLN A 169 5.37 7.10 -5.51
C GLN A 169 6.44 7.75 -6.38
N ILE A 170 7.24 8.63 -5.78
CA ILE A 170 8.32 9.35 -6.46
C ILE A 170 9.65 8.94 -5.83
N ASP A 171 10.61 8.57 -6.67
CA ASP A 171 11.98 8.34 -6.24
C ASP A 171 12.70 9.68 -6.05
N LEU A 172 13.39 9.82 -4.93
CA LEU A 172 14.23 10.98 -4.68
C LEU A 172 15.52 10.85 -5.49
N THR A 173 15.85 11.91 -6.21
CA THR A 173 17.08 12.06 -6.98
C THR A 173 17.73 13.39 -6.59
N ASN A 174 18.96 13.66 -7.04
CA ASN A 174 19.57 14.96 -6.80
C ASN A 174 18.89 16.08 -7.62
N ASP A 175 18.13 15.72 -8.66
CA ASP A 175 17.49 16.66 -9.59
C ASP A 175 16.10 17.12 -9.14
N ASN A 176 15.53 16.51 -8.09
CA ASN A 176 14.19 16.81 -7.60
C ASN A 176 14.13 17.05 -6.07
N LEU A 177 15.22 17.51 -5.47
CA LEU A 177 15.32 17.69 -4.02
C LEU A 177 14.34 18.73 -3.45
N GLU A 178 13.86 19.65 -4.29
CA GLU A 178 12.89 20.68 -3.93
C GLU A 178 11.52 20.13 -3.50
N ILE A 179 11.15 18.92 -3.94
CA ILE A 179 9.89 18.27 -3.57
C ILE A 179 9.77 18.07 -2.05
N LEU A 180 10.90 17.98 -1.33
CA LEU A 180 10.97 17.82 0.12
C LEU A 180 10.55 19.09 0.89
N THR A 181 10.20 20.17 0.18
CA THR A 181 9.66 21.40 0.76
C THR A 181 8.26 21.75 0.27
N ASP A 182 7.71 21.01 -0.69
CA ASP A 182 6.37 21.22 -1.23
C ASP A 182 5.32 20.41 -0.45
N LYS A 183 4.78 21.03 0.60
CA LYS A 183 3.81 20.41 1.53
C LYS A 183 2.43 20.21 0.91
N GLU A 184 2.12 20.92 -0.17
CA GLU A 184 0.80 20.90 -0.77
C GLU A 184 0.66 19.67 -1.67
N ASN A 185 1.69 19.39 -2.46
CA ASN A 185 1.66 18.31 -3.46
C ASN A 185 2.34 17.02 -2.99
N TYR A 186 3.25 17.10 -2.00
CA TYR A 186 4.04 15.95 -1.57
C TYR A 186 3.92 15.67 -0.07
N PHE A 187 4.07 14.39 0.27
CA PHE A 187 4.15 13.92 1.66
C PHE A 187 4.94 12.62 1.74
N PHE A 188 5.42 12.29 2.93
CA PHE A 188 5.95 10.97 3.23
C PHE A 188 4.81 10.05 3.69
N LEU A 189 4.62 8.93 2.99
CA LEU A 189 3.74 7.84 3.44
C LEU A 189 4.54 6.79 4.19
N ILE A 190 4.06 6.44 5.38
CA ILE A 190 4.69 5.46 6.25
C ILE A 190 4.14 4.06 5.94
N ASP A 191 5.04 3.12 5.66
CA ASP A 191 4.73 1.69 5.67
C ASP A 191 4.90 1.16 7.09
N GLU A 192 3.79 1.15 7.84
CA GLU A 192 3.77 0.73 9.24
C GLU A 192 4.09 -0.76 9.43
N ARG A 193 4.07 -1.57 8.38
CA ARG A 193 4.45 -2.99 8.44
C ARG A 193 5.96 -3.15 8.56
N LEU A 194 6.72 -2.18 8.05
CA LEU A 194 8.18 -2.21 8.07
C LEU A 194 8.76 -1.26 9.12
N THR A 195 8.33 -0.01 9.15
CA THR A 195 8.82 1.00 10.10
C THR A 195 7.67 1.69 10.83
N PRO A 196 7.08 1.04 11.87
CA PRO A 196 6.06 1.66 12.70
C PRO A 196 6.52 3.03 13.23
N PHE A 197 5.61 4.01 13.24
CA PHE A 197 5.87 5.35 13.74
C PHE A 197 5.07 5.62 15.01
N LYS A 198 5.78 5.82 16.13
CA LYS A 198 5.17 6.00 17.45
C LYS A 198 5.98 7.01 18.25
N ASN A 199 5.30 7.88 18.99
CA ASN A 199 5.93 8.93 19.81
C ASN A 199 6.99 9.76 19.05
N GLY A 200 6.72 10.11 17.79
CA GLY A 200 7.60 10.93 16.96
C GLY A 200 8.83 10.21 16.37
N ASN A 201 8.92 8.88 16.52
CA ASN A 201 10.08 8.10 16.09
C ASN A 201 9.69 6.93 15.20
N PHE A 202 10.55 6.59 14.24
CA PHE A 202 10.48 5.36 13.46
C PHE A 202 11.18 4.22 14.19
N TYR A 203 10.72 2.99 13.98
CA TYR A 203 11.29 1.82 14.64
C TYR A 203 11.58 0.69 13.66
N LEU A 204 12.73 0.04 13.84
CA LEU A 204 13.04 -1.27 13.26
C LEU A 204 13.35 -2.23 14.41
N ASN A 205 12.61 -3.33 14.51
CA ASN A 205 12.75 -4.30 15.60
C ASN A 205 12.83 -3.61 17.00
N GLU A 206 11.86 -2.74 17.28
CA GLU A 206 11.77 -1.95 18.53
C GLU A 206 12.91 -0.94 18.80
N LYS A 207 13.92 -0.85 17.93
CA LYS A 207 14.97 0.17 18.01
C LYS A 207 14.57 1.40 17.21
N SER A 208 14.70 2.57 17.84
CA SER A 208 14.44 3.83 17.16
C SER A 208 15.47 4.07 16.05
N ILE A 209 15.00 4.53 14.90
CA ILE A 209 15.84 4.82 13.74
C ILE A 209 15.54 6.22 13.18
N PRO A 210 16.53 6.89 12.54
CA PRO A 210 16.31 8.17 11.89
C PRO A 210 15.46 8.02 10.62
N ILE A 211 14.82 9.11 10.21
CA ILE A 211 14.00 9.19 9.00
C ILE A 211 14.77 8.81 7.72
N ILE A 212 16.06 9.15 7.64
CA ILE A 212 16.93 8.74 6.51
C ILE A 212 16.94 7.22 6.39
N LEU A 213 17.12 6.52 7.52
CA LEU A 213 17.20 5.07 7.50
C LEU A 213 15.83 4.47 7.16
N ALA A 214 14.74 5.04 7.70
CA ALA A 214 13.38 4.62 7.37
C ALA A 214 13.12 4.74 5.85
N TYR A 215 13.57 5.82 5.21
CA TYR A 215 13.47 5.97 3.75
C TYR A 215 14.36 4.97 3.03
N SER A 216 15.60 4.79 3.49
CA SER A 216 16.60 3.93 2.84
C SER A 216 16.21 2.45 2.81
N VAL A 217 15.48 1.98 3.82
CA VAL A 217 15.02 0.58 3.91
C VAL A 217 13.67 0.34 3.25
N GLY A 218 13.01 1.37 2.73
CA GLY A 218 11.66 1.22 2.15
C GLY A 218 10.51 1.41 3.13
N GLY A 219 10.77 1.86 4.36
CA GLY A 219 9.74 2.03 5.39
C GLY A 219 8.94 3.32 5.28
N ILE A 220 9.46 4.30 4.55
CA ILE A 220 8.70 5.48 4.11
C ILE A 220 8.89 5.72 2.61
N HIS A 221 7.89 6.33 1.98
CA HIS A 221 7.83 6.62 0.56
C HIS A 221 7.49 8.09 0.35
N ILE A 222 8.12 8.76 -0.62
CA ILE A 222 7.68 10.09 -1.04
C ILE A 222 6.53 9.90 -2.01
N ILE A 223 5.42 10.55 -1.70
CA ILE A 223 4.19 10.47 -2.46
C ILE A 223 3.89 11.83 -3.07
N ARG A 224 3.52 11.83 -4.34
CA ARG A 224 2.92 12.96 -5.05
C ARG A 224 1.41 12.75 -5.16
N LYS A 225 0.63 13.78 -4.82
CA LYS A 225 -0.80 13.83 -5.13
C LYS A 225 -1.02 14.02 -6.63
N THR A 226 -1.97 13.29 -7.19
CA THR A 226 -2.27 13.30 -8.62
C THR A 226 -3.77 13.34 -8.85
N GLU A 227 -4.18 13.78 -10.02
CA GLU A 227 -5.57 13.70 -10.48
C GLU A 227 -5.79 12.43 -11.31
N LEU A 228 -7.06 12.06 -11.48
CA LEU A 228 -7.43 11.00 -12.42
C LEU A 228 -7.38 11.57 -13.84
N GLU A 229 -6.29 11.29 -14.55
CA GLU A 229 -6.15 11.50 -16.01
C GLU A 229 -7.14 10.66 -16.83
#